data_AF-A0A9P7RSU0-F1
#
_entry.id   AF-A0A9P7RSU0-F1
#
_cell.length_a   1.000
_cell.length_b   1.000
_cell.length_c   1.000
_cell.angle_alpha   90.00
_cell.angle_beta   90.00
_cell.angle_gamma   90.00
#
_symmetry.space_group_name_H-M   'P 1'
#
loop_
_entity.id
_entity.type
_entity.pdbx_description
1 polymer ?
#
loop_
_entity_poly.entity_id
_entity_poly.type
_entity_poly.pdbx_seq_one_letter_code
_entity_poly.pdbx_strand_id
1 'polypeptide(L)'
;MVRLGIRTVTRSEDYRYILYLLLPTSNLFFSMLSPVLRRALNVKSRSHFLLTVRHFQTLDEAGRCSDEPMPPPLKGIKVLDLTRILAGPTATMLLADLGADVIKVEQIGKGDDTRTWNPPAAPLLPEAQQPVGSTHLPPESAYYLAINRNKRSITVDFKSPQGLEIVRKLVERSDVLVENFIAGKLAELGLGWEHCKEINPRLIYASVTGYGQTGPYRQNAGYDVIIEGEAGLMHITGEPDRPPCKVGVAATDIATGLYTHGAIMAALISRQQTGKGVWIDANLFECQIAGLANIASNYLIAGQEATRHGTAHPSVVPYEVFPCKDGFLMIGAGNDKQFKTLCTKVLDIPSLPTDPIFFSNTARVKNRKELIQIITDEFMKDTKEVWLERFRGSGVPHGPINNMHETFNHPQAIARKVAVEVDHPRTGKIKLVAPPISYNGQKMPVRRHPPWLSEHTDEVLTELGYSQEKIKEFREVGVV
;
A
#
# COMPACT_ATOMS: atom_id res chain seq x y z
N MET A 1 24.03 -35.99 -13.69
CA MET A 1 25.27 -35.80 -12.90
C MET A 1 24.85 -35.46 -11.47
N VAL A 2 24.98 -36.37 -10.50
CA VAL A 2 24.60 -36.10 -9.10
C VAL A 2 25.68 -35.22 -8.47
N ARG A 3 25.34 -33.99 -8.06
CA ARG A 3 26.24 -33.14 -7.26
C ARG A 3 25.96 -33.41 -5.77
N LEU A 4 26.89 -34.08 -5.10
CA LEU A 4 26.93 -34.17 -3.64
C LEU A 4 27.67 -32.95 -3.08
N GLY A 5 26.99 -32.13 -2.28
CA GLY A 5 27.60 -31.09 -1.47
C GLY A 5 27.50 -31.45 0.00
N ILE A 6 28.64 -31.62 0.68
CA ILE A 6 28.71 -31.76 2.14
C ILE A 6 29.11 -30.41 2.70
N ARG A 7 28.29 -29.83 3.58
CA ARG A 7 28.62 -28.60 4.30
C ARG A 7 28.68 -28.91 5.79
N THR A 8 29.87 -28.76 6.38
CA THR A 8 30.07 -28.82 7.83
C THR A 8 29.60 -27.52 8.46
N VAL A 9 28.72 -27.61 9.46
CA VAL A 9 28.32 -26.47 10.30
C VAL A 9 29.02 -26.63 11.65
N THR A 10 29.99 -25.77 11.95
CA THR A 10 30.67 -25.77 13.25
C THR A 10 29.93 -24.89 14.23
N ARG A 11 29.29 -25.50 15.24
CA ARG A 11 29.11 -24.92 16.57
C ARG A 11 29.02 -26.06 17.61
N SER A 12 29.98 -26.05 18.53
CA SER A 12 30.10 -26.78 19.80
C SER A 12 29.39 -28.15 19.96
N GLU A 13 30.23 -29.18 20.04
CA GLU A 13 30.07 -30.47 20.76
C GLU A 13 28.95 -31.46 20.41
N ASP A 14 28.28 -31.35 19.25
CA ASP A 14 27.55 -32.47 18.67
C ASP A 14 27.65 -32.48 17.14
N TYR A 15 28.37 -33.45 16.56
CA TYR A 15 28.45 -33.61 15.11
C TYR A 15 27.10 -34.11 14.55
N ARG A 16 26.28 -33.19 14.03
CA ARG A 16 25.12 -33.55 13.18
C ARG A 16 25.47 -33.35 11.72
N TYR A 17 25.55 -34.44 10.97
CA TYR A 17 25.68 -34.39 9.51
C TYR A 17 24.30 -34.15 8.89
N ILE A 18 24.14 -33.07 8.11
CA ILE A 18 22.96 -32.85 7.27
C ILE A 18 23.36 -33.19 5.84
N LEU A 19 22.77 -34.26 5.30
CA LEU A 19 22.99 -34.67 3.91
C LEU A 19 21.90 -34.05 3.03
N TYR A 20 22.28 -33.19 2.08
CA TYR A 20 21.37 -32.70 1.05
C TYR A 20 21.49 -33.57 -0.21
N LEU A 21 20.39 -34.24 -0.57
CA LEU A 21 20.26 -34.98 -1.83
C LEU A 21 19.30 -34.23 -2.74
N LEU A 22 19.82 -33.67 -3.84
CA LEU A 22 19.00 -33.17 -4.96
C LEU A 22 18.77 -34.36 -5.91
N LEU A 23 17.57 -34.93 -5.87
CA LEU A 23 17.16 -36.05 -6.74
C LEU A 23 16.09 -35.57 -7.74
N PRO A 24 16.22 -35.86 -9.04
CA PRO A 24 15.14 -35.65 -10.00
C PRO A 24 14.00 -36.64 -9.74
N THR A 25 12.78 -36.14 -9.89
CA THR A 25 11.52 -36.84 -9.58
C THR A 25 11.29 -38.05 -10.50
N SER A 26 11.73 -39.23 -10.05
CA SER A 26 11.15 -40.49 -10.50
C SER A 26 11.19 -41.50 -9.34
N ASN A 27 10.05 -42.11 -9.04
CA ASN A 27 9.84 -43.04 -7.92
C ASN A 27 10.65 -44.35 -8.01
N LEU A 28 11.55 -44.50 -9.00
CA LEU A 28 12.37 -45.71 -9.19
C LEU A 28 13.76 -45.66 -8.54
N PHE A 29 14.23 -44.50 -8.06
CA PHE A 29 15.60 -44.39 -7.52
C PHE A 29 15.76 -44.74 -6.03
N PHE A 30 14.66 -44.83 -5.27
CA PHE A 30 14.71 -45.01 -3.81
C PHE A 30 15.15 -46.41 -3.37
N SER A 31 14.90 -47.46 -4.16
CA SER A 31 15.24 -48.85 -3.80
C SER A 31 16.70 -49.22 -4.08
N MET A 32 17.40 -48.51 -4.97
CA MET A 32 18.78 -48.84 -5.36
C MET A 32 19.88 -48.13 -4.56
N LEU A 33 19.58 -47.02 -3.88
CA LEU A 33 20.59 -46.20 -3.18
C LEU A 33 20.86 -46.63 -1.71
N SER A 34 19.99 -47.45 -1.12
CA SER A 34 20.11 -47.92 0.28
C SER A 34 21.38 -48.74 0.58
N PRO A 35 21.83 -49.68 -0.28
CA PRO A 35 23.02 -50.48 0.01
C PRO A 35 24.34 -49.73 -0.22
N VAL A 36 24.37 -48.84 -1.22
CA VAL A 36 25.59 -48.12 -1.65
C VAL A 36 25.98 -47.04 -0.64
N LEU A 37 25.00 -46.28 -0.12
CA LEU A 37 25.26 -45.26 0.92
C LEU A 37 25.68 -45.88 2.27
N ARG A 38 25.18 -47.08 2.61
CA ARG A 38 25.61 -47.78 3.84
C ARG A 38 27.07 -48.24 3.78
N ARG A 39 27.57 -48.61 2.60
CA ARG A 39 28.96 -49.05 2.41
C ARG A 39 29.96 -47.88 2.41
N ALA A 40 29.56 -46.71 1.92
CA ALA A 40 30.46 -45.56 1.79
C ALA A 40 30.75 -44.84 3.13
N LEU A 41 29.92 -45.01 4.16
CA LEU A 41 30.00 -44.19 5.38
C LEU A 41 30.64 -44.87 6.61
N ASN A 42 30.88 -46.18 6.61
CA ASN A 42 31.61 -46.90 7.66
C ASN A 42 31.33 -46.45 9.12
N VAL A 43 30.06 -46.20 9.47
CA VAL A 43 29.67 -45.74 10.82
C VAL A 43 29.03 -46.88 11.62
N LYS A 44 29.72 -47.34 12.67
CA LYS A 44 29.15 -48.18 13.74
C LYS A 44 28.43 -47.30 14.77
N SER A 45 27.23 -46.81 14.48
CA SER A 45 26.33 -46.27 15.53
C SER A 45 24.92 -46.01 14.99
N ARG A 46 23.91 -46.41 15.76
CA ARG A 46 22.49 -46.13 15.51
C ARG A 46 22.18 -44.68 15.87
N SER A 47 22.29 -43.76 14.92
CA SER A 47 21.79 -42.39 15.08
C SER A 47 20.68 -42.12 14.06
N HIS A 48 19.51 -41.73 14.55
CA HIS A 48 18.31 -41.47 13.74
C HIS A 48 18.53 -40.25 12.84
N PHE A 49 18.40 -40.41 11.53
CA PHE A 49 18.34 -39.30 10.58
C PHE A 49 16.89 -38.87 10.37
N LEU A 50 16.57 -37.62 10.71
CA LEU A 50 15.33 -36.95 10.30
C LEU A 50 15.56 -36.33 8.92
N LEU A 51 14.94 -36.92 7.89
CA LEU A 51 15.00 -36.41 6.52
C LEU A 51 13.78 -35.50 6.27
N THR A 52 13.98 -34.18 6.31
CA THR A 52 12.92 -33.21 5.99
C THR A 52 12.92 -32.93 4.49
N VAL A 53 11.96 -33.49 3.74
CA VAL A 53 11.80 -33.22 2.31
C VAL A 53 10.97 -31.95 2.12
N ARG A 54 11.60 -30.83 1.74
CA ARG A 54 10.88 -29.67 1.20
C ARG A 54 10.60 -29.92 -0.29
N HIS A 55 9.33 -30.02 -0.66
CA HIS A 55 8.93 -30.02 -2.06
C HIS A 55 9.12 -28.59 -2.61
N PHE A 56 10.17 -28.39 -3.40
CA PHE A 56 10.21 -27.30 -4.36
C PHE A 56 9.62 -27.84 -5.66
N GLN A 57 8.51 -27.26 -6.14
CA GLN A 57 8.05 -27.50 -7.50
C GLN A 57 9.18 -27.06 -8.44
N THR A 58 9.86 -28.02 -9.06
CA THR A 58 10.69 -27.76 -10.23
C THR A 58 9.74 -27.38 -11.35
N LEU A 59 9.86 -26.14 -11.84
CA LEU A 59 9.21 -25.69 -13.06
C LEU A 59 9.59 -26.65 -14.19
N ASP A 60 8.60 -27.34 -14.74
CA ASP A 60 8.80 -28.21 -15.90
C ASP A 60 9.38 -27.42 -17.08
N GLU A 61 10.29 -28.07 -17.79
CA GLU A 61 10.86 -27.62 -19.05
C GLU A 61 9.78 -27.56 -20.13
N ALA A 62 9.08 -26.42 -20.22
CA ALA A 62 8.46 -25.93 -21.44
C ALA A 62 8.28 -24.41 -21.31
N GLY A 63 9.25 -23.66 -21.81
CA GLY A 63 9.25 -22.20 -21.88
C GLY A 63 8.17 -21.61 -22.80
N ARG A 64 6.90 -21.81 -22.44
CA ARG A 64 5.84 -20.87 -22.78
C ARG A 64 5.50 -20.15 -21.48
N CYS A 65 5.81 -18.86 -21.41
CA CYS A 65 5.10 -17.99 -20.48
C CYS A 65 3.62 -18.16 -20.82
N SER A 66 2.87 -18.90 -20.01
CA SER A 66 1.43 -18.91 -20.15
C SER A 66 0.95 -17.49 -19.83
N ASP A 67 0.08 -16.95 -20.68
CA ASP A 67 -0.69 -15.73 -20.40
C ASP A 67 -1.71 -15.95 -19.26
N GLU A 68 -1.53 -17.01 -18.46
CA GLU A 68 -2.44 -17.36 -17.38
C GLU A 68 -2.30 -16.33 -16.25
N PRO A 69 -3.43 -15.81 -15.75
CA PRO A 69 -3.44 -14.89 -14.63
C PRO A 69 -2.69 -15.48 -13.44
N MET A 70 -1.81 -14.70 -12.83
CA MET A 70 -1.20 -15.10 -11.57
C MET A 70 -2.31 -15.35 -10.54
N PRO A 71 -2.33 -16.50 -9.85
CA PRO A 71 -3.31 -16.73 -8.79
C PRO A 71 -3.15 -15.67 -7.69
N PRO A 72 -4.22 -15.27 -6.98
CA PRO A 72 -4.13 -14.23 -5.96
C PRO A 72 -3.09 -14.62 -4.89
N PRO A 73 -2.00 -13.84 -4.75
CA PRO A 73 -0.81 -14.28 -4.00
C PRO A 73 -1.03 -14.39 -2.49
N LEU A 74 -2.06 -13.74 -1.96
CA LEU A 74 -2.48 -13.84 -0.55
C LEU A 74 -3.73 -14.71 -0.36
N LYS A 75 -4.09 -15.54 -1.35
CA LYS A 75 -5.18 -16.52 -1.17
C LYS A 75 -4.87 -17.41 0.04
N GLY A 76 -5.82 -17.47 0.98
CA GLY A 76 -5.70 -18.25 2.22
C GLY A 76 -5.13 -17.47 3.40
N ILE A 77 -4.66 -16.23 3.21
CA ILE A 77 -4.26 -15.34 4.30
C ILE A 77 -5.51 -14.64 4.86
N LYS A 78 -5.72 -14.73 6.17
CA LYS A 78 -6.82 -14.08 6.88
C LYS A 78 -6.35 -12.83 7.62
N VAL A 79 -7.01 -11.71 7.39
CA VAL A 79 -6.68 -10.41 7.99
C VAL A 79 -7.85 -9.92 8.83
N LEU A 80 -7.59 -9.70 10.11
CA LEU A 80 -8.49 -8.99 11.00
C LEU A 80 -8.19 -7.49 10.91
N ASP A 81 -9.10 -6.73 10.32
CA ASP A 81 -9.00 -5.29 10.13
C ASP A 81 -9.80 -4.57 11.22
N LEU A 82 -9.10 -4.09 12.26
CA LEU A 82 -9.67 -3.26 13.32
C LEU A 82 -9.46 -1.76 13.04
N THR A 83 -9.12 -1.40 11.81
CA THR A 83 -8.68 -0.05 11.47
C THR A 83 -9.85 0.85 11.07
N ARG A 84 -9.64 2.16 11.20
CA ARG A 84 -10.54 3.23 10.76
C ARG A 84 -9.82 4.25 9.90
N ILE A 85 -10.56 5.13 9.24
CA ILE A 85 -10.02 6.31 8.54
C ILE A 85 -9.25 5.92 7.27
N LEU A 86 -7.92 6.03 7.19
CA LEU A 86 -7.24 5.89 5.88
C LEU A 86 -5.96 5.06 5.90
N ALA A 87 -4.98 5.31 6.78
CA ALA A 87 -3.69 4.60 6.74
C ALA A 87 -3.83 3.08 6.89
N GLY A 88 -4.48 2.64 7.98
CA GLY A 88 -4.79 1.23 8.24
C GLY A 88 -5.68 0.61 7.16
N PRO A 89 -6.81 1.24 6.80
CA PRO A 89 -7.69 0.72 5.75
C PRO A 89 -7.02 0.59 4.38
N THR A 90 -6.09 1.50 4.05
CA THR A 90 -5.27 1.42 2.83
C THR A 90 -4.41 0.16 2.85
N ALA A 91 -3.70 -0.10 3.95
CA ALA A 91 -2.86 -1.30 4.08
C ALA A 91 -3.69 -2.59 3.91
N THR A 92 -4.82 -2.69 4.61
CA THR A 92 -5.67 -3.90 4.56
C THR A 92 -6.39 -4.06 3.24
N MET A 93 -6.78 -2.97 2.57
CA MET A 93 -7.33 -3.01 1.21
C MET A 93 -6.31 -3.53 0.20
N LEU A 94 -5.05 -3.10 0.29
CA LEU A 94 -3.99 -3.60 -0.58
C LEU A 94 -3.76 -5.11 -0.40
N LEU A 95 -3.83 -5.61 0.85
CA LEU A 95 -3.79 -7.05 1.11
C LEU A 95 -5.02 -7.77 0.52
N ALA A 96 -6.21 -7.17 0.61
CA ALA A 96 -7.44 -7.71 0.05
C ALA A 96 -7.41 -7.79 -1.49
N ASP A 97 -6.84 -6.75 -2.14
CA ASP A 97 -6.58 -6.70 -3.59
C ASP A 97 -5.64 -7.83 -4.03
N LEU A 98 -4.70 -8.24 -3.17
CA LEU A 98 -3.78 -9.36 -3.41
C LEU A 98 -4.37 -10.73 -3.07
N GLY A 99 -5.63 -10.82 -2.65
CA GLY A 99 -6.31 -12.10 -2.46
C GLY A 99 -6.63 -12.48 -1.02
N ALA A 100 -6.16 -11.70 -0.03
CA ALA A 100 -6.45 -11.97 1.38
C ALA A 100 -7.95 -11.92 1.66
N ASP A 101 -8.39 -12.66 2.68
CA ASP A 101 -9.72 -12.55 3.27
C ASP A 101 -9.65 -11.54 4.41
N VAL A 102 -10.26 -10.37 4.22
CA VAL A 102 -10.15 -9.24 5.15
C VAL A 102 -11.51 -9.01 5.81
N ILE A 103 -11.55 -9.21 7.12
CA ILE A 103 -12.73 -8.96 7.95
C ILE A 103 -12.53 -7.63 8.67
N LYS A 104 -13.26 -6.60 8.23
CA LYS A 104 -13.30 -5.29 8.87
C LYS A 104 -14.31 -5.32 10.01
N VAL A 105 -13.82 -5.11 11.23
CA VAL A 105 -14.66 -4.99 12.43
C VAL A 105 -14.98 -3.54 12.68
N GLU A 106 -16.26 -3.24 12.83
CA GLU A 106 -16.78 -1.89 12.84
C GLU A 106 -17.67 -1.63 14.07
N GLN A 107 -17.81 -0.36 14.44
CA GLN A 107 -18.69 0.03 15.54
C GLN A 107 -20.16 -0.12 15.14
N ILE A 108 -20.98 -0.73 16.00
CA ILE A 108 -22.43 -0.85 15.80
C ILE A 108 -23.06 0.53 15.55
N GLY A 109 -23.91 0.62 14.51
CA GLY A 109 -24.69 1.80 14.14
C GLY A 109 -23.89 2.98 13.54
N LYS A 110 -22.56 3.03 13.71
CA LYS A 110 -21.71 4.13 13.23
C LYS A 110 -20.72 3.69 12.16
N GLY A 111 -20.06 2.56 12.39
CA GLY A 111 -18.98 2.06 11.55
C GLY A 111 -17.69 2.89 11.59
N ASP A 112 -16.92 2.78 10.50
CA ASP A 112 -15.78 3.66 10.21
C ASP A 112 -16.21 5.13 10.07
N ASP A 113 -15.43 6.08 10.60
CA ASP A 113 -15.75 7.51 10.50
C ASP A 113 -15.86 7.99 9.05
N THR A 114 -15.10 7.37 8.13
CA THR A 114 -15.14 7.76 6.72
C THR A 114 -16.51 7.55 6.09
N ARG A 115 -17.36 6.65 6.61
CA ARG A 115 -18.73 6.44 6.08
C ARG A 115 -19.55 7.74 6.06
N THR A 116 -19.33 8.62 7.03
CA THR A 116 -20.07 9.88 7.19
C THR A 116 -19.36 11.10 6.63
N TRP A 117 -18.17 10.95 6.03
CA TRP A 117 -17.42 12.05 5.41
C TRP A 117 -17.95 12.36 4.01
N ASN A 118 -19.06 13.10 3.96
CA ASN A 118 -19.72 13.51 2.72
C ASN A 118 -20.11 15.02 2.79
N PRO A 119 -20.36 15.68 1.64
CA PRO A 119 -20.24 15.19 0.25
C PRO A 119 -18.79 15.00 -0.25
N PRO A 120 -18.56 14.18 -1.29
CA PRO A 120 -19.56 13.42 -2.06
C PRO A 120 -19.84 12.01 -1.50
N ALA A 121 -21.06 11.51 -1.75
CA ALA A 121 -21.49 10.14 -1.43
C ALA A 121 -22.03 9.44 -2.69
N ALA A 122 -22.03 8.11 -2.68
CA ALA A 122 -22.64 7.34 -3.76
C ALA A 122 -24.17 7.50 -3.74
N PRO A 123 -24.84 7.52 -4.92
CA PRO A 123 -26.30 7.50 -4.96
C PRO A 123 -26.85 6.19 -4.41
N LEU A 124 -28.06 6.20 -3.87
CA LEU A 124 -28.77 4.97 -3.47
C LEU A 124 -29.71 4.51 -4.58
N LEU A 125 -29.83 3.19 -4.72
CA LEU A 125 -30.91 2.57 -5.49
C LEU A 125 -32.26 2.80 -4.79
N PRO A 126 -33.39 2.71 -5.52
CA PRO A 126 -34.72 2.69 -4.91
C PRO A 126 -34.80 1.63 -3.80
N GLU A 127 -35.52 1.93 -2.72
CA GLU A 127 -35.59 1.08 -1.53
C GLU A 127 -35.95 -0.38 -1.84
N ALA A 128 -36.92 -0.59 -2.74
CA ALA A 128 -37.36 -1.91 -3.19
C ALA A 128 -36.26 -2.75 -3.91
N GLN A 129 -35.16 -2.13 -4.31
CA GLN A 129 -34.02 -2.77 -4.97
C GLN A 129 -32.81 -2.94 -4.04
N GLN A 130 -32.83 -2.36 -2.83
CA GLN A 130 -31.76 -2.49 -1.86
C GLN A 130 -31.88 -3.81 -1.08
N PRO A 131 -30.76 -4.38 -0.58
CA PRO A 131 -30.78 -5.54 0.30
C PRO A 131 -31.64 -5.34 1.56
N VAL A 132 -32.35 -6.39 1.95
CA VAL A 132 -33.13 -6.41 3.21
C VAL A 132 -32.23 -6.09 4.38
N GLY A 133 -32.70 -5.21 5.28
CA GLY A 133 -31.93 -4.79 6.45
C GLY A 133 -30.87 -3.74 6.15
N SER A 134 -30.72 -3.24 4.92
CA SER A 134 -29.79 -2.15 4.59
C SER A 134 -30.45 -0.79 4.34
N THR A 135 -31.78 -0.76 4.20
CA THR A 135 -32.54 0.43 3.78
C THR A 135 -32.52 1.57 4.79
N HIS A 136 -32.30 1.24 6.06
CA HIS A 136 -32.18 2.22 7.15
C HIS A 136 -30.81 2.92 7.18
N LEU A 137 -29.82 2.45 6.42
CA LEU A 137 -28.48 3.04 6.39
C LEU A 137 -28.42 4.23 5.43
N PRO A 138 -27.61 5.27 5.74
CA PRO A 138 -27.41 6.38 4.82
C PRO A 138 -26.62 5.94 3.55
N PRO A 139 -26.54 6.82 2.53
CA PRO A 139 -25.62 6.62 1.41
C PRO A 139 -24.16 6.54 1.89
N GLU A 140 -23.38 5.64 1.31
CA GLU A 140 -21.95 5.50 1.63
C GLU A 140 -21.14 6.66 1.03
N SER A 141 -20.25 7.27 1.81
CA SER A 141 -19.34 8.30 1.28
C SER A 141 -18.43 7.74 0.18
N ALA A 142 -18.07 8.57 -0.80
CA ALA A 142 -17.08 8.19 -1.80
C ALA A 142 -15.71 7.87 -1.15
N TYR A 143 -15.42 8.52 -0.01
CA TYR A 143 -14.22 8.28 0.77
C TYR A 143 -14.16 6.85 1.28
N TYR A 144 -15.21 6.37 1.96
CA TYR A 144 -15.28 5.01 2.50
C TYR A 144 -15.17 3.95 1.39
N LEU A 145 -15.88 4.17 0.28
CA LEU A 145 -15.90 3.24 -0.85
C LEU A 145 -14.52 3.11 -1.51
N ALA A 146 -13.72 4.19 -1.53
CA ALA A 146 -12.41 4.19 -2.19
C ALA A 146 -11.37 3.26 -1.52
N ILE A 147 -11.53 2.98 -0.22
CA ILE A 147 -10.51 2.34 0.65
C ILE A 147 -10.97 1.02 1.30
N ASN A 148 -12.15 0.50 0.95
CA ASN A 148 -12.71 -0.71 1.58
C ASN A 148 -13.19 -1.79 0.60
N ARG A 149 -12.88 -1.68 -0.70
CA ARG A 149 -13.14 -2.78 -1.66
C ARG A 149 -12.46 -4.08 -1.21
N ASN A 150 -12.97 -5.21 -1.67
CA ASN A 150 -12.46 -6.56 -1.36
C ASN A 150 -12.55 -7.00 0.12
N LYS A 151 -13.17 -6.21 1.00
CA LYS A 151 -13.34 -6.54 2.43
C LYS A 151 -14.74 -7.10 2.73
N ARG A 152 -14.86 -7.75 3.90
CA ARG A 152 -16.12 -8.09 4.56
C ARG A 152 -16.32 -7.16 5.76
N SER A 153 -17.56 -6.78 6.08
CA SER A 153 -17.90 -5.92 7.22
C SER A 153 -18.69 -6.69 8.26
N ILE A 154 -18.23 -6.63 9.51
CA ILE A 154 -18.96 -7.10 10.70
C ILE A 154 -18.99 -5.97 11.73
N THR A 155 -20.11 -5.84 12.44
CA THR A 155 -20.20 -4.96 13.60
C THR A 155 -20.09 -5.74 14.90
N VAL A 156 -19.32 -5.21 15.85
CA VAL A 156 -19.13 -5.84 17.18
C VAL A 156 -18.99 -4.74 18.24
N ASP A 157 -19.67 -4.88 19.37
CA ASP A 157 -19.49 -4.00 20.53
C ASP A 157 -18.31 -4.44 21.41
N PHE A 158 -17.23 -3.65 21.39
CA PHE A 158 -16.01 -3.89 22.17
C PHE A 158 -16.19 -3.63 23.67
N LYS A 159 -17.30 -3.03 24.09
CA LYS A 159 -17.61 -2.82 25.51
C LYS A 159 -18.24 -4.05 26.15
N SER A 160 -18.79 -4.95 25.35
CA SER A 160 -19.39 -6.18 25.84
C SER A 160 -18.35 -7.31 25.98
N PRO A 161 -18.38 -8.11 27.05
CA PRO A 161 -17.53 -9.29 27.17
C PRO A 161 -17.69 -10.28 26.00
N GLN A 162 -18.92 -10.42 25.50
CA GLN A 162 -19.28 -11.27 24.36
C GLN A 162 -18.67 -10.74 23.06
N GLY A 163 -18.66 -9.42 22.84
CA GLY A 163 -18.04 -8.81 21.67
C GLY A 163 -16.52 -8.97 21.69
N LEU A 164 -15.87 -8.76 22.85
CA LEU A 164 -14.45 -9.06 22.99
C LEU A 164 -14.14 -10.54 22.74
N GLU A 165 -15.05 -11.45 23.08
CA GLU A 165 -14.89 -12.87 22.80
C GLU A 165 -14.97 -13.19 21.30
N ILE A 166 -15.88 -12.54 20.56
CA ILE A 166 -15.93 -12.63 19.10
C ILE A 166 -14.59 -12.18 18.50
N VAL A 167 -14.03 -11.06 18.97
CA VAL A 167 -12.74 -10.54 18.47
C VAL A 167 -11.59 -11.49 18.81
N ARG A 168 -11.55 -12.07 20.01
CA ARG A 168 -10.52 -13.08 20.37
C ARG A 168 -10.59 -14.32 19.48
N LYS A 169 -11.78 -14.80 19.15
CA LYS A 169 -11.95 -15.91 18.18
C LYS A 169 -11.50 -15.53 16.76
N LEU A 170 -11.69 -14.27 16.36
CA LEU A 170 -11.14 -13.77 15.10
C LEU A 170 -9.60 -13.73 15.14
N VAL A 171 -9.00 -13.27 16.25
CA VAL A 171 -7.52 -13.28 16.45
C VAL A 171 -6.94 -14.68 16.32
N GLU A 172 -7.58 -15.68 16.95
CA GLU A 172 -7.17 -17.09 16.90
C GLU A 172 -7.08 -17.61 15.46
N ARG A 173 -7.99 -17.15 14.58
CA ARG A 173 -8.11 -17.63 13.20
C ARG A 173 -7.41 -16.74 12.17
N SER A 174 -6.81 -15.64 12.58
CA SER A 174 -6.20 -14.66 11.68
C SER A 174 -4.72 -14.90 11.49
N ASP A 175 -4.21 -14.58 10.30
CA ASP A 175 -2.79 -14.53 10.01
C ASP A 175 -2.20 -13.17 10.38
N VAL A 176 -2.98 -12.13 10.15
CA VAL A 176 -2.61 -10.72 10.35
C VAL A 176 -3.72 -10.02 11.11
N LEU A 177 -3.38 -9.19 12.08
CA LEU A 177 -4.26 -8.20 12.68
C LEU A 177 -3.69 -6.81 12.39
N VAL A 178 -4.52 -5.90 11.91
CA VAL A 178 -4.14 -4.49 11.73
C VAL A 178 -5.06 -3.62 12.57
N GLU A 179 -4.49 -2.70 13.33
CA GLU A 179 -5.22 -1.78 14.21
C GLU A 179 -4.59 -0.39 14.19
N ASN A 180 -5.39 0.65 14.44
CA ASN A 180 -4.90 2.03 14.49
C ASN A 180 -5.48 2.82 15.68
N PHE A 181 -5.61 2.16 16.83
CA PHE A 181 -6.01 2.84 18.06
C PHE A 181 -4.83 3.63 18.62
N ILE A 182 -5.13 4.60 19.50
CA ILE A 182 -4.09 5.28 20.28
C ILE A 182 -3.28 4.22 21.05
N ALA A 183 -1.95 4.38 21.10
CA ALA A 183 -1.05 3.40 21.68
C ALA A 183 -1.49 2.98 23.08
N GLY A 184 -1.57 1.67 23.31
CA GLY A 184 -2.02 1.08 24.57
C GLY A 184 -3.54 0.92 24.72
N LYS A 185 -4.38 1.56 23.91
CA LYS A 185 -5.84 1.53 24.11
C LYS A 185 -6.45 0.14 23.94
N LEU A 186 -6.01 -0.62 22.93
CA LEU A 186 -6.44 -2.02 22.79
C LEU A 186 -5.87 -2.94 23.87
N ALA A 187 -4.72 -2.60 24.47
CA ALA A 187 -4.17 -3.38 25.57
C ALA A 187 -5.06 -3.32 26.81
N GLU A 188 -5.70 -2.18 27.09
CA GLU A 188 -6.71 -2.03 28.17
C GLU A 188 -7.93 -2.95 27.96
N LEU A 189 -8.22 -3.33 26.72
CA LEU A 189 -9.31 -4.24 26.36
C LEU A 189 -8.88 -5.71 26.26
N GLY A 190 -7.61 -6.03 26.58
CA GLY A 190 -7.06 -7.38 26.42
C GLY A 190 -6.83 -7.79 24.96
N LEU A 191 -6.68 -6.81 24.06
CA LEU A 191 -6.49 -7.00 22.61
C LEU A 191 -5.18 -6.36 22.10
N GLY A 192 -4.28 -5.98 23.01
CA GLY A 192 -2.92 -5.54 22.67
C GLY A 192 -2.04 -6.70 22.22
N TRP A 193 -0.88 -6.38 21.64
CA TRP A 193 0.07 -7.36 21.11
C TRP A 193 0.36 -8.54 22.05
N GLU A 194 0.73 -8.29 23.31
CA GLU A 194 1.08 -9.38 24.24
C GLU A 194 -0.09 -10.35 24.47
N HIS A 195 -1.32 -9.85 24.59
CA HIS A 195 -2.52 -10.69 24.73
C HIS A 195 -2.80 -11.49 23.46
N CYS A 196 -2.76 -10.84 22.28
CA CYS A 196 -3.05 -11.50 21.02
C CYS A 196 -1.99 -12.54 20.63
N LYS A 197 -0.73 -12.31 21.01
CA LYS A 197 0.39 -13.24 20.82
C LYS A 197 0.22 -14.53 21.66
N GLU A 198 -0.36 -14.44 22.86
CA GLU A 198 -0.69 -15.61 23.67
C GLU A 198 -1.78 -16.46 22.99
N ILE A 199 -2.79 -15.82 22.41
CA ILE A 199 -3.87 -16.49 21.66
C ILE A 199 -3.31 -17.12 20.38
N ASN A 200 -2.47 -16.39 19.64
CA ASN A 200 -1.94 -16.82 18.36
C ASN A 200 -0.46 -16.40 18.21
N PRO A 201 0.50 -17.28 18.56
CA PRO A 201 1.93 -17.00 18.45
C PRO A 201 2.46 -16.80 17.02
N ARG A 202 1.63 -17.11 16.01
CA ARG A 202 1.92 -16.92 14.59
C ARG A 202 1.40 -15.59 14.05
N LEU A 203 0.64 -14.83 14.83
CA LEU A 203 -0.01 -13.60 14.41
C LEU A 203 1.02 -12.53 14.03
N ILE A 204 0.83 -11.92 12.85
CA ILE A 204 1.48 -10.66 12.52
C ILE A 204 0.55 -9.56 13.01
N TYR A 205 0.96 -8.83 14.03
CA TYR A 205 0.17 -7.74 14.60
C TYR A 205 0.75 -6.42 14.13
N ALA A 206 -0.03 -5.61 13.43
CA ALA A 206 0.41 -4.32 12.92
C ALA A 206 -0.37 -3.20 13.59
N SER A 207 0.36 -2.39 14.37
CA SER A 207 -0.13 -1.14 14.93
C SER A 207 0.19 0.00 13.98
N VAL A 208 -0.81 0.79 13.62
CA VAL A 208 -0.66 1.99 12.78
C VAL A 208 -1.07 3.22 13.59
N THR A 209 -0.10 3.94 14.15
CA THR A 209 -0.38 5.06 15.08
C THR A 209 0.08 6.41 14.52
N GLY A 210 -0.23 7.50 15.23
CA GLY A 210 0.29 8.83 14.87
C GLY A 210 1.81 8.94 15.05
N TYR A 211 2.30 8.53 16.23
CA TYR A 211 3.66 8.84 16.71
C TYR A 211 4.47 7.61 17.18
N GLY A 212 3.95 6.39 16.99
CA GLY A 212 4.60 5.16 17.41
C GLY A 212 4.17 4.67 18.79
N GLN A 213 4.61 3.46 19.14
CA GLN A 213 4.26 2.82 20.42
C GLN A 213 5.10 3.35 21.60
N THR A 214 6.12 4.17 21.33
CA THR A 214 7.05 4.74 22.32
C THR A 214 7.26 6.24 22.08
N GLY A 215 8.00 6.90 22.98
CA GLY A 215 8.27 8.34 22.87
C GLY A 215 7.22 9.24 23.55
N PRO A 216 7.50 10.55 23.64
CA PRO A 216 6.68 11.49 24.41
C PRO A 216 5.28 11.74 23.82
N TYR A 217 5.12 11.57 22.51
CA TYR A 217 3.86 11.79 21.80
C TYR A 217 3.03 10.52 21.60
N ARG A 218 3.44 9.36 22.15
CA ARG A 218 2.79 8.06 21.90
C ARG A 218 1.27 8.02 22.22
N GLN A 219 0.82 8.85 23.16
CA GLN A 219 -0.60 8.92 23.56
C GLN A 219 -1.39 10.00 22.81
N ASN A 220 -0.75 10.77 21.93
CA ASN A 220 -1.43 11.77 21.13
C ASN A 220 -2.21 11.12 19.98
N ALA A 221 -3.38 11.68 19.69
CA ALA A 221 -4.10 11.36 18.47
C ALA A 221 -3.31 11.90 17.26
N GLY A 222 -3.12 11.07 16.24
CA GLY A 222 -2.47 11.46 14.99
C GLY A 222 -3.47 11.47 13.85
N TYR A 223 -3.66 12.63 13.23
CA TYR A 223 -4.27 12.76 11.91
C TYR A 223 -3.21 13.20 10.92
N ASP A 224 -3.34 12.74 9.67
CA ASP A 224 -2.48 13.08 8.54
C ASP A 224 -2.05 14.56 8.53
N VAL A 225 -3.01 15.49 8.52
CA VAL A 225 -2.72 16.94 8.42
C VAL A 225 -1.97 17.51 9.62
N ILE A 226 -2.12 16.91 10.81
CA ILE A 226 -1.40 17.33 12.02
C ILE A 226 0.06 16.88 11.90
N ILE A 227 0.27 15.64 11.48
CA ILE A 227 1.60 15.09 11.21
C ILE A 227 2.25 15.83 10.04
N GLU A 228 1.49 16.23 9.02
CA GLU A 228 1.97 17.04 7.91
C GLU A 228 2.58 18.36 8.39
N GLY A 229 1.93 19.01 9.35
CA GLY A 229 2.43 20.21 10.02
C GLY A 229 3.67 19.94 10.87
N GLU A 230 3.65 18.89 11.71
CA GLU A 230 4.72 18.62 12.68
C GLU A 230 5.98 18.02 12.05
N ALA A 231 5.83 17.10 11.10
CA ALA A 231 6.94 16.40 10.44
C ALA A 231 7.36 17.07 9.11
N GLY A 232 7.14 18.39 8.98
CA GLY A 232 7.80 19.23 7.98
C GLY A 232 7.27 19.19 6.54
N LEU A 233 6.37 18.29 6.16
CA LEU A 233 5.84 18.23 4.78
C LEU A 233 5.04 19.48 4.42
N MET A 234 4.24 20.01 5.35
CA MET A 234 3.48 21.24 5.14
C MET A 234 4.41 22.46 5.02
N HIS A 235 5.53 22.46 5.77
CA HIS A 235 6.50 23.56 5.76
C HIS A 235 7.09 23.79 4.36
N ILE A 236 7.37 22.70 3.64
CA ILE A 236 8.00 22.72 2.30
C ILE A 236 6.98 22.78 1.15
N THR A 237 5.67 22.73 1.44
CA THR A 237 4.61 22.68 0.44
C THR A 237 3.92 24.04 0.28
N GLY A 238 3.80 24.50 -0.97
CA GLY A 238 3.16 25.78 -1.33
C GLY A 238 4.08 26.73 -2.09
N GLU A 239 3.58 27.91 -2.45
CA GLU A 239 4.34 28.96 -3.13
C GLU A 239 5.40 29.60 -2.20
N PRO A 240 6.51 30.12 -2.76
CA PRO A 240 7.42 30.99 -2.02
C PRO A 240 6.66 32.18 -1.41
N ASP A 241 7.09 32.63 -0.23
CA ASP A 241 6.55 33.81 0.48
C ASP A 241 5.04 33.79 0.82
N ARG A 242 4.37 32.64 0.63
CA ARG A 242 3.00 32.38 1.10
C ARG A 242 2.99 31.54 2.38
N PRO A 243 1.88 31.53 3.15
CA PRO A 243 1.69 30.59 4.24
C PRO A 243 1.85 29.11 3.79
N PRO A 244 2.27 28.20 4.68
CA PRO A 244 2.32 26.77 4.40
C PRO A 244 1.00 26.21 3.89
N CYS A 245 1.07 25.28 2.95
CA CYS A 245 -0.09 24.63 2.35
C CYS A 245 -0.03 23.12 2.60
N LYS A 246 -1.19 22.49 2.82
CA LYS A 246 -1.26 21.02 2.89
C LYS A 246 -1.26 20.38 1.50
N VAL A 247 -0.82 19.13 1.39
CA VAL A 247 -1.00 18.32 0.18
C VAL A 247 -2.50 18.07 -0.08
N GLY A 248 -2.87 17.99 -1.36
CA GLY A 248 -4.28 17.88 -1.79
C GLY A 248 -5.00 16.59 -1.37
N VAL A 249 -4.25 15.57 -0.94
CA VAL A 249 -4.73 14.29 -0.40
C VAL A 249 -4.00 14.01 0.90
N ALA A 250 -4.55 13.14 1.74
CA ALA A 250 -3.89 12.66 2.97
C ALA A 250 -2.69 11.77 2.62
N ALA A 251 -1.59 12.40 2.21
CA ALA A 251 -0.42 11.75 1.64
C ALA A 251 0.36 10.93 2.67
N THR A 252 0.38 11.38 3.92
CA THR A 252 1.03 10.71 5.04
C THR A 252 0.28 9.44 5.43
N ASP A 253 -1.05 9.48 5.44
CA ASP A 253 -1.87 8.28 5.63
C ASP A 253 -1.62 7.24 4.53
N ILE A 254 -1.65 7.65 3.26
CA ILE A 254 -1.40 6.75 2.12
C ILE A 254 0.01 6.16 2.18
N ALA A 255 1.03 6.98 2.44
CA ALA A 255 2.41 6.52 2.55
C ALA A 255 2.56 5.51 3.69
N THR A 256 1.98 5.79 4.85
CA THR A 256 2.01 4.88 6.01
C THR A 256 1.29 3.57 5.73
N GLY A 257 0.17 3.60 5.02
CA GLY A 257 -0.52 2.41 4.54
C GLY A 257 0.36 1.55 3.62
N LEU A 258 1.13 2.19 2.72
CA LEU A 258 2.07 1.50 1.83
C LEU A 258 3.26 0.88 2.59
N TYR A 259 3.85 1.61 3.55
CA TYR A 259 4.90 1.08 4.42
C TYR A 259 4.39 -0.11 5.25
N THR A 260 3.21 0.02 5.84
CA THR A 260 2.58 -1.03 6.66
C THR A 260 2.29 -2.27 5.82
N HIS A 261 1.72 -2.10 4.62
CA HIS A 261 1.53 -3.20 3.67
C HIS A 261 2.86 -3.92 3.35
N GLY A 262 3.92 -3.18 3.04
CA GLY A 262 5.25 -3.74 2.78
C GLY A 262 5.82 -4.52 3.98
N ALA A 263 5.68 -3.96 5.19
CA ALA A 263 6.12 -4.60 6.43
C ALA A 263 5.36 -5.91 6.70
N ILE A 264 4.03 -5.94 6.48
CA ILE A 264 3.21 -7.15 6.61
C ILE A 264 3.67 -8.22 5.61
N MET A 265 3.92 -7.85 4.34
CA MET A 265 4.42 -8.78 3.34
C MET A 265 5.78 -9.37 3.74
N ALA A 266 6.70 -8.55 4.24
CA ALA A 266 7.99 -9.02 4.75
C ALA A 266 7.83 -9.95 5.97
N ALA A 267 6.92 -9.63 6.89
CA ALA A 267 6.61 -10.44 8.05
C ALA A 267 5.99 -11.79 7.68
N LEU A 268 5.11 -11.84 6.67
CA LEU A 268 4.56 -13.08 6.13
C LEU A 268 5.65 -14.00 5.58
N ILE A 269 6.62 -13.44 4.84
CA ILE A 269 7.78 -14.18 4.32
C ILE A 269 8.66 -14.66 5.47
N SER A 270 8.98 -13.79 6.44
CA SER A 270 9.79 -14.14 7.62
C SER A 270 9.16 -15.29 8.41
N ARG A 271 7.84 -15.24 8.63
CA ARG A 271 7.07 -16.27 9.35
C ARG A 271 7.15 -17.65 8.69
N GLN A 272 7.36 -17.75 7.37
CA GLN A 272 7.58 -19.04 6.71
C GLN A 272 8.91 -19.69 7.11
N GLN A 273 9.89 -18.89 7.53
CA GLN A 273 11.20 -19.36 7.96
C GLN A 273 11.23 -19.61 9.47
N THR A 274 10.60 -18.73 10.25
CA THR A 274 10.67 -18.76 11.72
C THR A 274 9.53 -19.53 12.36
N GLY A 275 8.41 -19.69 11.66
CA GLY A 275 7.16 -20.21 12.20
C GLY A 275 6.46 -19.26 13.19
N LYS A 276 6.98 -18.05 13.42
CA LYS A 276 6.51 -17.11 14.45
C LYS A 276 5.97 -15.81 13.85
N GLY A 277 5.00 -15.24 14.53
CA GLY A 277 4.49 -13.90 14.27
C GLY A 277 5.46 -12.80 14.71
N VAL A 278 5.07 -11.55 14.49
CA VAL A 278 5.84 -10.36 14.89
C VAL A 278 4.91 -9.18 15.11
N TRP A 279 5.32 -8.26 15.99
CA TRP A 279 4.70 -6.96 16.14
C TRP A 279 5.35 -5.95 15.19
N ILE A 280 4.54 -5.30 14.37
CA ILE A 280 4.92 -4.19 13.50
C ILE A 280 4.40 -2.91 14.16
N ASP A 281 5.31 -2.01 14.51
CA ASP A 281 5.01 -0.64 14.92
C ASP A 281 5.24 0.28 13.71
N ALA A 282 4.15 0.67 13.05
CA ALA A 282 4.17 1.65 11.98
C ALA A 282 3.49 2.93 12.46
N ASN A 283 4.03 4.08 12.08
CA ASN A 283 3.46 5.36 12.49
C ASN A 283 3.57 6.44 11.42
N LEU A 284 2.60 7.35 11.44
CA LEU A 284 2.49 8.45 10.48
C LEU A 284 3.73 9.36 10.50
N PHE A 285 4.22 9.69 11.70
CA PHE A 285 5.33 10.63 11.89
C PHE A 285 6.61 10.17 11.20
N GLU A 286 7.09 8.97 11.51
CA GLU A 286 8.31 8.40 10.92
C GLU A 286 8.13 8.10 9.42
N CYS A 287 6.94 7.62 9.01
CA CYS A 287 6.66 7.37 7.60
C CYS A 287 6.69 8.67 6.76
N GLN A 288 6.17 9.78 7.30
CA GLN A 288 6.24 11.08 6.63
C GLN A 288 7.68 11.58 6.53
N ILE A 289 8.45 11.54 7.64
CA ILE A 289 9.84 11.99 7.65
C ILE A 289 10.66 11.18 6.64
N ALA A 290 10.49 9.86 6.60
CA ALA A 290 11.11 9.01 5.59
C ALA A 290 10.70 9.42 4.16
N GLY A 291 9.44 9.81 3.97
CA GLY A 291 8.90 10.32 2.71
C GLY A 291 9.49 11.64 2.22
N LEU A 292 10.11 12.45 3.10
CA LEU A 292 10.81 13.69 2.70
C LEU A 292 12.10 13.42 1.91
N ALA A 293 12.63 12.20 1.95
CA ALA A 293 13.72 11.70 1.13
C ALA A 293 14.94 12.65 1.04
N ASN A 294 15.18 13.25 -0.13
CA ASN A 294 16.32 14.13 -0.35
C ASN A 294 16.23 15.45 0.43
N ILE A 295 15.02 15.93 0.74
CA ILE A 295 14.83 17.16 1.53
C ILE A 295 15.28 16.94 2.97
N ALA A 296 14.86 15.82 3.58
CA ALA A 296 15.39 15.40 4.88
C ALA A 296 16.92 15.22 4.84
N SER A 297 17.45 14.62 3.77
CA SER A 297 18.90 14.41 3.61
C SER A 297 19.68 15.72 3.50
N ASN A 298 19.15 16.73 2.80
CA ASN A 298 19.78 18.05 2.69
C ASN A 298 20.02 18.68 4.07
N TYR A 299 19.03 18.58 4.96
CA TYR A 299 19.15 19.07 6.33
C TYR A 299 20.11 18.20 7.15
N LEU A 300 19.92 16.88 7.17
CA LEU A 300 20.71 15.96 7.98
C LEU A 300 22.20 15.92 7.60
N ILE A 301 22.52 16.08 6.31
CA ILE A 301 23.91 16.00 5.80
C ILE A 301 24.57 17.37 5.73
N ALA A 302 23.85 18.39 5.24
CA ALA A 302 24.44 19.70 4.92
C ALA A 302 23.96 20.83 5.83
N GLY A 303 23.03 20.59 6.76
CA GLY A 303 22.42 21.63 7.60
C GLY A 303 21.61 22.66 6.79
N GLN A 304 21.29 22.35 5.54
CA GLN A 304 20.58 23.26 4.64
C GLN A 304 19.09 23.17 4.92
N GLU A 305 18.52 24.28 5.41
CA GLU A 305 17.08 24.40 5.61
C GLU A 305 16.32 24.38 4.28
N ALA A 306 15.18 23.70 4.28
CA ALA A 306 14.29 23.57 3.15
C ALA A 306 13.29 24.74 3.10
N THR A 307 12.83 25.09 1.90
CA THR A 307 11.86 26.17 1.70
C THR A 307 10.79 25.77 0.68
N ARG A 308 9.74 26.57 0.60
CA ARG A 308 8.66 26.40 -0.38
C ARG A 308 9.09 26.88 -1.76
N HIS A 309 8.85 26.06 -2.77
CA HIS A 309 9.24 26.33 -4.16
C HIS A 309 8.05 26.35 -5.14
N GLY A 310 6.82 26.27 -4.65
CA GLY A 310 5.64 26.11 -5.51
C GLY A 310 5.75 24.79 -6.27
N THR A 311 5.76 24.88 -7.59
CA THR A 311 5.91 23.73 -8.50
C THR A 311 7.34 23.48 -8.93
N ALA A 312 8.29 24.33 -8.51
CA ALA A 312 9.64 24.31 -9.01
C ALA A 312 10.55 23.34 -8.24
N HIS A 313 11.46 22.69 -8.97
CA HIS A 313 12.54 21.93 -8.35
C HIS A 313 13.59 22.89 -7.76
N PRO A 314 14.08 22.69 -6.53
CA PRO A 314 15.05 23.60 -5.88
C PRO A 314 16.39 23.67 -6.63
N SER A 315 16.86 22.53 -7.15
CA SER A 315 18.23 22.39 -7.66
C SER A 315 18.35 22.27 -9.20
N VAL A 316 17.23 22.28 -9.93
CA VAL A 316 17.22 21.96 -11.38
C VAL A 316 16.31 22.94 -12.11
N VAL A 317 16.82 23.56 -13.18
CA VAL A 317 16.10 24.61 -13.92
C VAL A 317 16.27 24.39 -15.44
N PRO A 318 15.21 24.49 -16.25
CA PRO A 318 13.80 24.59 -15.85
C PRO A 318 13.24 23.23 -15.44
N TYR A 319 12.59 23.18 -14.27
CA TYR A 319 11.80 22.05 -13.81
C TYR A 319 10.67 22.59 -12.95
N GLU A 320 9.61 23.07 -13.59
CA GLU A 320 8.47 23.75 -12.94
C GLU A 320 7.25 23.83 -13.85
N VAL A 321 6.14 24.33 -13.31
CA VAL A 321 4.93 24.62 -14.08
C VAL A 321 5.04 25.99 -14.72
N PHE A 322 4.76 26.04 -16.02
CA PHE A 322 4.66 27.27 -16.80
C PHE A 322 3.19 27.53 -17.21
N PRO A 323 2.69 28.76 -17.11
CA PRO A 323 1.42 29.13 -17.71
C PRO A 323 1.53 29.20 -19.24
N CYS A 324 0.42 28.93 -19.90
CA CYS A 324 0.21 29.15 -21.33
C CYS A 324 -1.15 29.85 -21.53
N LYS A 325 -1.56 30.14 -22.78
CA LYS A 325 -2.76 30.97 -23.03
C LYS A 325 -4.05 30.49 -22.35
N ASP A 326 -4.20 29.19 -22.16
CA ASP A 326 -5.44 28.54 -21.71
C ASP A 326 -5.22 27.47 -20.62
N GLY A 327 -4.04 27.45 -19.99
CA GLY A 327 -3.75 26.48 -18.93
C GLY A 327 -2.31 26.46 -18.46
N PHE A 328 -1.86 25.29 -18.02
CA PHE A 328 -0.55 25.10 -17.41
C PHE A 328 0.14 23.83 -17.90
N LEU A 329 1.47 23.90 -18.05
CA LEU A 329 2.33 22.78 -18.43
C LEU A 329 3.42 22.58 -17.40
N MET A 330 3.53 21.38 -16.85
CA MET A 330 4.69 20.95 -16.09
C MET A 330 5.79 20.53 -17.04
N ILE A 331 6.95 21.19 -16.99
CA ILE A 331 8.10 20.90 -17.86
C ILE A 331 9.28 20.48 -16.99
N GLY A 332 9.97 19.40 -17.36
CA GLY A 332 11.18 18.94 -16.69
C GLY A 332 12.35 18.81 -17.66
N ALA A 333 13.21 19.83 -17.75
CA ALA A 333 14.48 19.75 -18.46
C ALA A 333 15.62 19.48 -17.47
N GLY A 334 15.70 18.23 -17.02
CA GLY A 334 16.55 17.80 -15.90
C GLY A 334 18.06 17.83 -16.15
N ASN A 335 18.51 18.09 -17.38
CA ASN A 335 19.92 18.18 -17.73
C ASN A 335 20.15 19.11 -18.94
N ASP A 336 21.41 19.46 -19.20
CA ASP A 336 21.79 20.41 -20.25
C ASP A 336 21.37 19.95 -21.67
N LYS A 337 21.34 18.64 -21.93
CA LYS A 337 20.86 18.08 -23.20
C LYS A 337 19.36 18.29 -23.38
N GLN A 338 18.57 18.06 -22.33
CA GLN A 338 17.13 18.32 -22.34
C GLN A 338 16.84 19.82 -22.44
N PHE A 339 17.59 20.66 -21.74
CA PHE A 339 17.48 22.12 -21.86
C PHE A 339 17.75 22.59 -23.29
N LYS A 340 18.86 22.12 -23.90
CA LYS A 340 19.15 22.42 -25.31
C LYS A 340 18.02 21.99 -26.23
N THR A 341 17.45 20.81 -26.00
CA THR A 341 16.34 20.29 -26.81
C THR A 341 15.07 21.12 -26.65
N LEU A 342 14.71 21.50 -25.42
CA LEU A 342 13.60 22.40 -25.12
C LEU A 342 13.75 23.71 -25.90
N CYS A 343 14.88 24.38 -25.77
CA CYS A 343 15.11 25.67 -26.41
C CYS A 343 15.15 25.57 -27.94
N THR A 344 15.82 24.57 -28.51
CA THR A 344 16.04 24.49 -29.96
C THR A 344 14.90 23.85 -30.76
N LYS A 345 14.16 22.90 -30.16
CA LYS A 345 13.13 22.12 -30.89
C LYS A 345 11.71 22.42 -30.49
N VAL A 346 11.49 23.00 -29.30
CA VAL A 346 10.14 23.27 -28.79
C VAL A 346 9.87 24.76 -28.80
N LEU A 347 10.76 25.55 -28.19
CA LEU A 347 10.61 26.99 -28.01
C LEU A 347 11.13 27.84 -29.19
N ASP A 348 11.91 27.25 -30.11
CA ASP A 348 12.57 27.95 -31.21
C ASP A 348 13.50 29.11 -30.76
N ILE A 349 14.17 28.95 -29.62
CA ILE A 349 15.15 29.89 -29.04
C ILE A 349 16.54 29.25 -28.98
N PRO A 350 17.23 29.04 -30.12
CA PRO A 350 18.49 28.29 -30.17
C PRO A 350 19.68 28.97 -29.49
N SER A 351 19.59 30.25 -29.14
CA SER A 351 20.65 31.02 -28.48
C SER A 351 20.80 30.70 -26.98
N LEU A 352 19.70 30.36 -26.29
CA LEU A 352 19.71 30.15 -24.83
C LEU A 352 20.70 29.08 -24.35
N PRO A 353 20.82 27.89 -24.98
CA PRO A 353 21.73 26.86 -24.51
C PRO A 353 23.21 27.21 -24.65
N THR A 354 23.55 28.17 -25.51
CA THR A 354 24.93 28.65 -25.72
C THR A 354 25.24 29.93 -24.94
N ASP A 355 24.23 30.52 -24.30
CA ASP A 355 24.41 31.72 -23.50
C ASP A 355 25.25 31.43 -22.24
N PRO A 356 26.36 32.15 -21.99
CA PRO A 356 27.17 31.98 -20.77
C PRO A 356 26.40 32.07 -19.45
N ILE A 357 25.22 32.70 -19.40
CA ILE A 357 24.42 32.76 -18.18
C ILE A 357 23.43 31.58 -18.03
N PHE A 358 23.23 30.75 -19.07
CA PHE A 358 22.29 29.62 -19.07
C PHE A 358 22.88 28.26 -19.53
N PHE A 359 24.15 28.21 -19.98
CA PHE A 359 24.73 27.02 -20.62
C PHE A 359 24.79 25.77 -19.74
N SER A 360 24.87 25.92 -18.42
CA SER A 360 24.92 24.81 -17.44
C SER A 360 23.81 24.94 -16.40
N ASN A 361 23.40 23.82 -15.79
CA ASN A 361 22.38 23.84 -14.74
C ASN A 361 22.73 24.80 -13.60
N THR A 362 23.99 24.85 -13.16
CA THR A 362 24.45 25.79 -12.13
C THR A 362 24.23 27.25 -12.56
N ALA A 363 24.55 27.58 -13.81
CA ALA A 363 24.29 28.91 -14.35
C ALA A 363 22.79 29.22 -14.39
N ARG A 364 21.95 28.27 -14.82
CA ARG A 364 20.48 28.40 -14.83
C ARG A 364 19.88 28.55 -13.44
N VAL A 365 20.39 27.84 -12.44
CA VAL A 365 19.95 27.99 -11.04
C VAL A 365 20.29 29.38 -10.53
N LYS A 366 21.51 29.88 -10.80
CA LYS A 366 21.93 31.24 -10.41
C LYS A 366 21.07 32.33 -11.07
N ASN A 367 20.70 32.14 -12.33
CA ASN A 367 19.95 33.11 -13.14
C ASN A 367 18.48 32.68 -13.36
N ARG A 368 17.90 31.93 -12.40
CA ARG A 368 16.57 31.31 -12.53
C ARG A 368 15.49 32.30 -12.95
N LYS A 369 15.39 33.42 -12.24
CA LYS A 369 14.31 34.39 -12.42
C LYS A 369 14.22 34.89 -13.88
N GLU A 370 15.37 35.18 -14.47
CA GLU A 370 15.47 35.64 -15.85
C GLU A 370 15.10 34.55 -16.85
N LEU A 371 15.69 33.35 -16.70
CA LEU A 371 15.40 32.23 -17.60
C LEU A 371 13.92 31.82 -17.58
N ILE A 372 13.33 31.74 -16.39
CA ILE A 372 11.93 31.36 -16.22
C ILE A 372 11.01 32.40 -16.85
N GLN A 373 11.32 33.69 -16.75
CA GLN A 373 10.55 34.72 -17.45
C GLN A 373 10.59 34.54 -18.96
N ILE A 374 11.77 34.32 -19.55
CA ILE A 374 11.93 34.10 -21.00
C ILE A 374 11.11 32.89 -21.47
N ILE A 375 11.19 31.77 -20.74
CA ILE A 375 10.45 30.55 -21.08
C ILE A 375 8.93 30.74 -20.89
N THR A 376 8.53 31.47 -19.84
CA THR A 376 7.12 31.80 -19.59
C THR A 376 6.54 32.66 -20.71
N ASP A 377 7.26 33.72 -21.11
CA ASP A 377 6.84 34.60 -22.19
C ASP A 377 6.65 33.84 -23.51
N GLU A 378 7.49 32.83 -23.76
CA GLU A 378 7.32 31.93 -24.89
C GLU A 378 6.06 31.07 -24.75
N PHE A 379 5.88 30.35 -23.64
CA PHE A 379 4.70 29.49 -23.44
C PHE A 379 3.37 30.26 -23.47
N MET A 380 3.37 31.54 -23.09
CA MET A 380 2.19 32.42 -23.17
C MET A 380 1.79 32.79 -24.60
N LYS A 381 2.59 32.46 -25.62
CA LYS A 381 2.25 32.74 -27.03
C LYS A 381 1.24 31.79 -27.63
N ASP A 382 1.04 30.60 -27.05
CA ASP A 382 0.15 29.58 -27.61
C ASP A 382 -0.59 28.79 -26.52
N THR A 383 -1.56 27.98 -26.95
CA THR A 383 -2.35 27.11 -26.07
C THR A 383 -1.58 25.87 -25.65
N LYS A 384 -2.06 25.23 -24.58
CA LYS A 384 -1.55 23.96 -24.05
C LYS A 384 -1.41 22.91 -25.15
N GLU A 385 -2.42 22.74 -26.01
CA GLU A 385 -2.45 21.73 -27.06
C GLU A 385 -1.38 21.96 -28.13
N VAL A 386 -1.12 23.21 -28.52
CA VAL A 386 -0.07 23.55 -29.51
C VAL A 386 1.30 23.17 -28.95
N TRP A 387 1.55 23.50 -27.69
CA TRP A 387 2.80 23.14 -27.03
C TRP A 387 2.97 21.63 -26.86
N LEU A 388 1.92 20.92 -26.43
CA LEU A 388 1.95 19.46 -26.31
C LEU A 388 2.30 18.79 -27.65
N GLU A 389 1.82 19.34 -28.77
CA GLU A 389 2.20 18.84 -30.10
C GLU A 389 3.67 19.11 -30.41
N ARG A 390 4.18 20.32 -30.13
CA ARG A 390 5.61 20.65 -30.29
C ARG A 390 6.53 19.77 -29.43
N PHE A 391 6.05 19.34 -28.27
CA PHE A 391 6.79 18.42 -27.41
C PHE A 391 6.83 16.97 -27.91
N ARG A 392 5.94 16.59 -28.84
CA ARG A 392 5.83 15.21 -29.35
C ARG A 392 7.15 14.76 -29.95
N GLY A 393 7.69 13.64 -29.44
CA GLY A 393 8.95 13.08 -29.90
C GLY A 393 10.22 13.86 -29.52
N SER A 394 10.10 14.97 -28.76
CA SER A 394 11.25 15.76 -28.32
C SER A 394 12.16 15.02 -27.33
N GLY A 395 11.60 14.10 -26.54
CA GLY A 395 12.29 13.43 -25.44
C GLY A 395 12.45 14.28 -24.18
N VAL A 396 11.87 15.49 -24.14
CA VAL A 396 11.80 16.33 -22.95
C VAL A 396 10.58 15.92 -22.11
N PRO A 397 10.74 15.58 -20.82
CA PRO A 397 9.62 15.33 -19.91
C PRO A 397 8.67 16.54 -19.80
N HIS A 398 7.38 16.31 -20.02
CA HIS A 398 6.35 17.34 -19.99
C HIS A 398 4.96 16.73 -19.71
N GLY A 399 4.02 17.57 -19.28
CA GLY A 399 2.61 17.18 -19.20
C GLY A 399 1.70 18.35 -18.79
N PRO A 400 0.40 18.30 -19.12
CA PRO A 400 -0.57 19.29 -18.66
C PRO A 400 -0.89 19.13 -17.17
N ILE A 401 -1.29 20.23 -16.53
CA ILE A 401 -1.95 20.16 -15.21
C ILE A 401 -3.43 19.85 -15.43
N ASN A 402 -3.80 18.59 -15.19
CA ASN A 402 -5.16 18.09 -15.41
C ASN A 402 -6.04 18.25 -14.17
N ASN A 403 -7.31 18.59 -14.37
CA ASN A 403 -8.35 18.36 -13.36
C ASN A 403 -8.75 16.85 -13.31
N MET A 404 -9.68 16.48 -12.44
CA MET A 404 -10.09 15.07 -12.30
C MET A 404 -10.81 14.52 -13.53
N HIS A 405 -11.61 15.34 -14.22
CA HIS A 405 -12.27 14.92 -15.46
C HIS A 405 -11.24 14.61 -16.55
N GLU A 406 -10.25 15.48 -16.75
CA GLU A 406 -9.14 15.25 -17.69
C GLU A 406 -8.27 14.06 -17.27
N THR A 407 -8.03 13.88 -15.97
CA THR A 407 -7.21 12.76 -15.44
C THR A 407 -7.83 11.40 -15.77
N PHE A 408 -9.13 11.22 -15.51
CA PHE A 408 -9.81 9.94 -15.80
C PHE A 408 -10.10 9.72 -17.28
N ASN A 409 -10.15 10.79 -18.09
CA ASN A 409 -10.26 10.70 -19.54
C ASN A 409 -8.91 10.68 -20.26
N HIS A 410 -7.78 10.74 -19.54
CA HIS A 410 -6.47 10.73 -20.14
C HIS A 410 -6.27 9.45 -20.98
N PRO A 411 -5.74 9.51 -22.22
CA PRO A 411 -5.61 8.33 -23.08
C PRO A 411 -4.87 7.15 -22.43
N GLN A 412 -3.79 7.45 -21.69
CA GLN A 412 -3.06 6.45 -20.90
C GLN A 412 -3.90 5.86 -19.76
N ALA A 413 -4.73 6.65 -19.09
CA ALA A 413 -5.59 6.20 -18.00
C ALA A 413 -6.63 5.19 -18.49
N ILE A 414 -7.25 5.50 -19.63
CA ILE A 414 -8.20 4.61 -20.34
C ILE A 414 -7.47 3.33 -20.80
N ALA A 415 -6.35 3.46 -21.50
CA ALA A 415 -5.58 2.32 -22.00
C ALA A 415 -5.07 1.39 -20.87
N ARG A 416 -4.77 1.96 -19.70
CA ARG A 416 -4.29 1.24 -18.51
C ARG A 416 -5.41 0.78 -17.59
N LYS A 417 -6.67 1.05 -17.94
CA LYS A 417 -7.87 0.67 -17.16
C LYS A 417 -7.74 1.09 -15.70
N VAL A 418 -7.39 2.36 -15.46
CA VAL A 418 -7.18 2.88 -14.10
C VAL A 418 -8.47 3.01 -13.30
N ALA A 419 -9.63 3.06 -13.98
CA ALA A 419 -10.94 2.98 -13.37
C ALA A 419 -11.56 1.61 -13.63
N VAL A 420 -12.22 1.05 -12.62
CA VAL A 420 -12.95 -0.22 -12.68
C VAL A 420 -14.38 0.01 -12.24
N GLU A 421 -15.33 -0.59 -12.96
CA GLU A 421 -16.73 -0.59 -12.58
C GLU A 421 -17.03 -1.76 -11.65
N VAL A 422 -17.82 -1.50 -10.61
CA VAL A 422 -18.18 -2.47 -9.57
C VAL A 422 -19.68 -2.38 -9.34
N ASP A 423 -20.36 -3.52 -9.39
CA ASP A 423 -21.76 -3.62 -9.00
C ASP A 423 -21.88 -3.64 -7.47
N HIS A 424 -22.49 -2.60 -6.90
CA HIS A 424 -22.70 -2.45 -5.47
C HIS A 424 -24.19 -2.55 -5.13
N PRO A 425 -24.62 -3.50 -4.29
CA PRO A 425 -26.04 -3.81 -4.07
C PRO A 425 -26.93 -2.66 -3.58
N ARG A 426 -26.37 -1.65 -2.90
CA ARG A 426 -27.14 -0.48 -2.45
C ARG A 426 -27.13 0.72 -3.41
N THR A 427 -26.15 0.78 -4.32
CA THR A 427 -25.85 2.01 -5.09
C THR A 427 -25.84 1.79 -6.60
N GLY A 428 -25.98 0.54 -7.04
CA GLY A 428 -25.87 0.15 -8.45
C GLY A 428 -24.41 0.11 -8.89
N LYS A 429 -24.16 0.44 -10.16
CA LYS A 429 -22.81 0.47 -10.72
C LYS A 429 -22.07 1.72 -10.25
N ILE A 430 -20.95 1.51 -9.57
CA ILE A 430 -20.01 2.57 -9.17
C ILE A 430 -18.67 2.39 -9.84
N LYS A 431 -17.90 3.48 -9.99
CA LYS A 431 -16.52 3.43 -10.49
C LYS A 431 -15.55 3.65 -9.34
N LEU A 432 -14.54 2.79 -9.25
CA LEU A 432 -13.44 2.89 -8.30
C LEU A 432 -12.10 3.00 -9.04
N VAL A 433 -11.07 3.49 -8.35
CA VAL A 433 -9.69 3.37 -8.86
C VAL A 433 -9.27 1.91 -8.76
N ALA A 434 -8.85 1.33 -9.89
CA ALA A 434 -8.41 -0.05 -9.97
C ALA A 434 -7.07 -0.25 -9.26
N PRO A 435 -6.76 -1.48 -8.77
CA PRO A 435 -5.44 -1.81 -8.25
C PRO A 435 -4.33 -1.37 -9.23
N PRO A 436 -3.33 -0.60 -8.79
CA PRO A 436 -2.42 0.08 -9.72
C PRO A 436 -1.42 -0.89 -10.39
N ILE A 437 -1.02 -1.95 -9.69
CA ILE A 437 0.04 -2.87 -10.11
C ILE A 437 -0.47 -3.95 -11.07
N SER A 438 0.32 -4.25 -12.10
CA SER A 438 0.06 -5.37 -13.03
C SER A 438 1.10 -6.47 -12.86
N TYR A 439 0.66 -7.72 -12.86
CA TYR A 439 1.47 -8.93 -12.85
C TYR A 439 1.27 -9.63 -14.19
N ASN A 440 2.34 -9.87 -14.95
CA ASN A 440 2.29 -10.43 -16.31
C ASN A 440 1.27 -9.70 -17.21
N GLY A 441 1.25 -8.35 -17.14
CA GLY A 441 0.34 -7.51 -17.92
C GLY A 441 -1.09 -7.39 -17.40
N GLN A 442 -1.46 -8.13 -16.34
CA GLN A 442 -2.82 -8.15 -15.78
C GLN A 442 -2.87 -7.55 -14.37
N LYS A 443 -3.93 -6.80 -14.06
CA LYS A 443 -4.20 -6.29 -12.70
C LYS A 443 -4.94 -7.35 -11.89
N MET A 444 -4.76 -7.35 -10.57
CA MET A 444 -5.64 -8.11 -9.70
C MET A 444 -7.07 -7.56 -9.79
N PRO A 445 -8.10 -8.42 -9.81
CA PRO A 445 -9.48 -7.97 -9.93
C PRO A 445 -10.00 -7.38 -8.60
N VAL A 446 -10.96 -6.47 -8.72
CA VAL A 446 -11.84 -6.13 -7.60
C VAL A 446 -12.89 -7.24 -7.50
N ARG A 447 -12.72 -8.15 -6.55
CA ARG A 447 -13.52 -9.36 -6.33
C ARG A 447 -14.80 -9.09 -5.56
N ARG A 448 -14.78 -8.14 -4.61
CA ARG A 448 -15.95 -7.71 -3.84
C ARG A 448 -16.07 -6.20 -3.87
N HIS A 449 -17.31 -5.72 -3.89
CA HIS A 449 -17.61 -4.32 -3.67
C HIS A 449 -17.21 -3.90 -2.24
N PRO A 450 -16.95 -2.60 -1.98
CA PRO A 450 -16.76 -2.12 -0.62
C PRO A 450 -18.04 -2.39 0.20
N PRO A 451 -17.96 -3.06 1.36
CA PRO A 451 -19.15 -3.56 2.03
C PRO A 451 -19.96 -2.44 2.69
N TRP A 452 -21.29 -2.56 2.68
CA TRP A 452 -22.09 -1.72 3.58
C TRP A 452 -21.95 -2.18 5.02
N LEU A 453 -22.33 -1.32 5.96
CA LEU A 453 -22.18 -1.60 7.38
C LEU A 453 -22.91 -2.89 7.76
N SER A 454 -22.20 -3.80 8.44
CA SER A 454 -22.73 -5.08 8.94
C SER A 454 -23.15 -6.09 7.89
N GLU A 455 -22.81 -5.88 6.61
CA GLU A 455 -23.24 -6.77 5.51
C GLU A 455 -22.93 -8.25 5.75
N HIS A 456 -21.80 -8.54 6.37
CA HIS A 456 -21.26 -9.89 6.51
C HIS A 456 -21.28 -10.40 7.96
N THR A 457 -22.01 -9.73 8.87
CA THR A 457 -22.05 -10.10 10.30
C THR A 457 -22.47 -11.57 10.49
N ASP A 458 -23.55 -12.03 9.85
CA ASP A 458 -24.02 -13.42 10.02
C ASP A 458 -23.09 -14.45 9.39
N GLU A 459 -22.54 -14.12 8.21
CA GLU A 459 -21.55 -14.97 7.51
C GLU A 459 -20.36 -15.23 8.43
N VAL A 460 -19.77 -14.16 8.97
CA VAL A 460 -18.57 -14.23 9.82
C VAL A 460 -18.87 -14.93 11.14
N LEU A 461 -19.99 -14.64 11.81
CA LEU A 461 -20.34 -15.30 13.08
C LEU A 461 -20.63 -16.80 12.88
N THR A 462 -21.26 -17.18 11.78
CA THR A 462 -21.49 -18.59 11.42
C THR A 462 -20.16 -19.30 11.17
N GLU A 463 -19.22 -18.66 10.46
CA GLU A 463 -17.86 -19.19 10.27
C GLU A 463 -17.14 -19.41 11.60
N LEU A 464 -17.33 -18.53 12.59
CA LEU A 464 -16.78 -18.67 13.95
C LEU A 464 -17.44 -19.80 14.76
N GLY A 465 -18.54 -20.39 14.27
CA GLY A 465 -19.23 -21.52 14.88
C GLY A 465 -20.40 -21.13 15.79
N TYR A 466 -20.90 -19.89 15.71
CA TYR A 466 -22.11 -19.50 16.42
C TYR A 466 -23.35 -20.01 15.69
N SER A 467 -24.35 -20.50 16.45
CA SER A 467 -25.63 -20.92 15.88
C SER A 467 -26.49 -19.70 15.52
N GLN A 468 -27.49 -19.88 14.66
CA GLN A 468 -28.40 -18.80 14.27
C GLN A 468 -29.16 -18.23 15.46
N GLU A 469 -29.50 -19.07 16.45
CA GLU A 469 -30.13 -18.64 17.70
C GLU A 469 -29.21 -17.73 18.50
N LYS A 470 -27.91 -18.07 18.57
CA LYS A 470 -26.94 -17.25 19.30
C LYS A 470 -26.65 -15.93 18.59
N ILE A 471 -26.60 -15.94 17.26
CA ILE A 471 -26.46 -14.72 16.44
C ILE A 471 -27.67 -13.80 16.66
N LYS A 472 -28.88 -14.36 16.68
CA LYS A 472 -30.11 -13.61 16.99
C LYS A 472 -30.05 -12.99 18.39
N GLU A 473 -29.65 -13.77 19.40
CA GLU A 473 -29.45 -13.26 20.77
C GLU A 473 -28.44 -12.10 20.79
N PHE A 474 -27.29 -12.23 20.10
CA PHE A 474 -26.29 -11.16 20.02
C PHE A 474 -26.84 -9.87 19.44
N ARG A 475 -27.70 -9.93 18.43
CA ARG A 475 -28.37 -8.74 17.88
C ARG A 475 -29.35 -8.12 18.88
N GLU A 476 -30.16 -8.95 19.52
CA GLU A 476 -31.18 -8.49 20.49
C GLU A 476 -30.55 -7.76 21.68
N VAL A 477 -29.38 -8.22 22.13
CA VAL A 477 -28.65 -7.62 23.26
C VAL A 477 -27.56 -6.62 22.83
N GLY A 478 -27.47 -6.29 21.54
CA GLY A 478 -26.58 -5.25 21.02
C GLY A 478 -25.08 -5.58 21.03
N VAL A 479 -24.73 -6.87 20.92
CA VAL A 479 -23.34 -7.33 20.78
C VAL A 479 -22.83 -7.19 19.34
N VAL A 480 -23.72 -7.29 18.34
CA VAL A 480 -23.42 -7.16 16.90
C VAL A 480 -24.42 -6.32 16.14
#